data_AF-A0A813DC79-F1
#
_entry.id   AF-A0A813DC79-F1
#
_cell.length_a   1.000
_cell.length_b   1.000
_cell.length_c   1.000
_cell.angle_alpha   90.00
_cell.angle_beta   90.00
_cell.angle_gamma   90.00
#
_symmetry.space_group_name_H-M   'P 1'
#
loop_
_entity.id
_entity.type
_entity.pdbx_description
1 polymer ?
#
loop_
_entity_poly.entity_id
_entity_poly.type
_entity_poly.pdbx_seq_one_letter_code
_entity_poly.pdbx_strand_id
1 'polypeptide(L)'
;MNGGDQRGQGQSYGGGLPLSEFNKLVPPGWRPGIPGYPIKLFFERLKLWYRVTDNAEAQLGILVAGRLQGAPQKIALRLRLPRPVAAGGGYDIGDEALIRLSQEQVIDPATNTIVQEYIPSGLQFLCQALRAIYGLQDQDRTTVALDSFYEFKRGHLGLAEFAQEFDHRYESAEDEAGLQMNDTGKTYFFLRGSGLGDKIIEDIKLQMRGDMSRYQEIRTLVQLQA
;
A
#
# COMPACT_ATOMS: atom_id res chain seq x y z
N MET A 1 5.74 55.54 19.58
CA MET A 1 5.51 54.37 20.45
C MET A 1 4.88 53.30 19.57
N ASN A 2 5.66 52.29 19.21
CA ASN A 2 5.36 51.30 18.19
C ASN A 2 4.83 50.05 18.92
N GLY A 3 3.53 49.79 18.87
CA GLY A 3 2.89 48.62 19.48
C GLY A 3 2.52 47.62 18.39
N GLY A 4 3.38 46.65 18.13
CA GLY A 4 3.11 45.55 17.21
C GLY A 4 2.27 44.48 17.89
N ASP A 5 1.00 44.37 17.51
CA ASP A 5 0.15 43.21 17.80
C ASP A 5 0.58 42.03 16.92
N GLN A 6 1.47 41.18 17.46
CA GLN A 6 1.65 39.83 16.96
C GLN A 6 0.42 39.00 17.35
N ARG A 7 -0.55 38.92 16.43
CA ARG A 7 -1.61 37.92 16.50
C ARG A 7 -0.98 36.55 16.29
N GLY A 8 -0.77 35.83 17.39
CA GLY A 8 -0.45 34.41 17.38
C GLY A 8 -1.48 33.66 16.54
N GLN A 9 -1.00 33.04 15.46
CA GLN A 9 -1.74 32.03 14.74
C GLN A 9 -2.03 30.90 15.74
N GLY A 10 -3.29 30.76 16.14
CA GLY A 10 -3.75 29.62 16.89
C GLY A 10 -3.47 28.35 16.11
N GLN A 11 -2.55 27.53 16.61
CA GLN A 11 -2.38 26.14 16.17
C GLN A 11 -3.72 25.41 16.35
N SER A 12 -4.23 24.87 15.23
CA SER A 12 -5.41 24.02 15.24
C SER A 12 -5.06 22.67 15.87
N TYR A 13 -5.19 22.58 17.20
CA TYR A 13 -5.14 21.32 17.95
C TYR A 13 -6.51 20.66 17.90
N GLY A 14 -6.84 20.06 16.77
CA GLY A 14 -8.15 19.41 16.56
C GLY A 14 -8.11 18.35 15.46
N GLY A 15 -7.07 17.54 15.41
CA GLY A 15 -6.94 16.43 14.46
C GLY A 15 -6.99 15.09 15.18
N GLY A 16 -7.98 14.25 14.87
CA GLY A 16 -7.99 12.86 15.33
C GLY A 16 -6.79 12.07 14.81
N LEU A 17 -6.50 10.93 15.44
CA LEU A 17 -5.35 10.08 15.09
C LEU A 17 -5.34 9.75 13.58
N PRO A 18 -4.27 10.09 12.82
CA PRO A 18 -4.16 9.78 11.39
C PRO A 18 -4.40 8.30 11.10
N LEU A 19 -4.94 7.96 9.92
CA LEU A 19 -5.24 6.55 9.58
C LEU A 19 -4.00 5.66 9.60
N SER A 20 -2.84 6.16 9.20
CA SER A 20 -1.61 5.39 9.23
C SER A 20 -1.11 5.12 10.66
N GLU A 21 -1.51 5.92 11.64
CA GLU A 21 -1.06 5.82 13.02
C GLU A 21 -2.00 4.97 13.89
N PHE A 22 -1.41 4.39 14.93
CA PHE A 22 -2.11 3.60 15.94
C PHE A 22 -1.50 3.85 17.32
N ASN A 23 -2.29 3.58 18.35
CA ASN A 23 -1.83 3.48 19.72
C ASN A 23 -2.42 2.21 20.35
N LYS A 24 -2.16 1.94 21.63
CA LYS A 24 -2.64 0.71 22.28
C LYS A 24 -4.17 0.51 22.19
N LEU A 25 -4.94 1.60 22.23
CA LEU A 25 -6.41 1.55 22.25
C LEU A 25 -7.01 1.64 20.85
N VAL A 26 -6.35 2.35 19.92
CA VAL A 26 -6.88 2.67 18.61
C VAL A 26 -6.04 2.00 17.52
N PRO A 27 -6.61 1.09 16.72
CA PRO A 27 -5.87 0.43 15.65
C PRO A 27 -5.52 1.39 14.52
N PRO A 28 -4.58 0.99 13.63
CA PRO A 28 -4.41 1.71 12.38
C PRO A 28 -5.71 1.62 11.57
N GLY A 29 -5.94 2.64 10.77
CA GLY A 29 -7.02 2.71 9.79
C GLY A 29 -6.51 2.58 8.37
N TRP A 30 -7.43 2.54 7.41
CA TRP A 30 -7.07 2.48 5.99
C TRP A 30 -8.22 2.88 5.06
N ARG A 31 -7.86 3.40 3.89
CA ARG A 31 -8.71 3.55 2.71
C ARG A 31 -7.87 3.40 1.43
N PRO A 32 -8.47 3.06 0.28
CA PRO A 32 -7.74 3.01 -0.98
C PRO A 32 -7.18 4.38 -1.37
N GLY A 33 -6.01 4.38 -2.01
CA GLY A 33 -5.39 5.57 -2.59
C GLY A 33 -4.74 6.53 -1.58
N ILE A 34 -4.27 6.05 -0.42
CA ILE A 34 -3.40 6.84 0.44
C ILE A 34 -1.96 6.72 -0.08
N PRO A 35 -1.31 7.82 -0.52
CA PRO A 35 0.08 7.79 -0.98
C PRO A 35 1.02 7.24 0.10
N GLY A 36 1.93 6.33 -0.28
CA GLY A 36 2.90 5.72 0.63
C GLY A 36 2.30 4.83 1.74
N TYR A 37 1.00 4.52 1.68
CA TYR A 37 0.34 3.66 2.68
C TYR A 37 -0.61 2.64 2.02
N PRO A 38 -0.04 1.68 1.26
CA PRO A 38 -0.79 0.62 0.61
C PRO A 38 -1.41 -0.34 1.63
N ILE A 39 -2.34 -1.19 1.17
CA ILE A 39 -3.04 -2.11 2.07
C ILE A 39 -2.07 -3.10 2.74
N LYS A 40 -0.98 -3.46 2.07
CA LYS A 40 0.08 -4.28 2.64
C LYS A 40 0.66 -3.66 3.91
N LEU A 41 0.99 -2.37 3.87
CA LEU A 41 1.54 -1.65 5.02
C LEU A 41 0.50 -1.47 6.13
N PHE A 42 -0.78 -1.30 5.80
CA PHE A 42 -1.86 -1.36 6.78
C PHE A 42 -1.88 -2.70 7.53
N PHE A 43 -1.80 -3.84 6.82
CA PHE A 43 -1.76 -5.15 7.47
C PHE A 43 -0.52 -5.37 8.34
N GLU A 44 0.63 -4.85 7.94
CA GLU A 44 1.86 -4.89 8.75
C GLU A 44 1.68 -4.09 10.05
N ARG A 45 1.16 -2.85 9.98
CA ARG A 45 0.87 -2.05 11.17
C ARG A 45 -0.21 -2.68 12.03
N LEU A 46 -1.24 -3.28 11.44
CA LEU A 46 -2.30 -3.96 12.17
C LEU A 46 -1.77 -5.16 12.96
N LYS A 47 -0.83 -5.93 12.39
CA LYS A 47 -0.14 -7.02 13.11
C LYS A 47 0.65 -6.49 14.31
N LEU A 48 1.34 -5.36 14.16
CA LEU A 48 2.06 -4.74 15.29
C LEU A 48 1.10 -4.29 16.38
N TRP A 49 0.03 -3.60 16.02
CA TRP A 49 -1.01 -3.18 16.97
C TRP A 49 -1.63 -4.37 17.72
N TYR A 50 -1.94 -5.47 17.01
CA TYR A 50 -2.50 -6.68 17.61
C TYR A 50 -1.59 -7.29 18.70
N ARG A 51 -0.27 -7.07 18.63
CA ARG A 51 0.69 -7.55 19.65
C ARG A 51 0.74 -6.69 20.92
N VAL A 52 0.25 -5.44 20.86
CA VAL A 52 0.41 -4.45 21.93
C VAL A 52 -0.90 -3.91 22.48
N THR A 53 -2.02 -4.28 21.87
CA THR A 53 -3.36 -3.85 22.28
C THR A 53 -3.79 -4.53 23.58
N ASP A 54 -4.40 -3.75 24.47
CA ASP A 54 -5.00 -4.22 25.72
C ASP A 54 -6.53 -4.40 25.59
N ASN A 55 -7.07 -4.23 24.37
CA ASN A 55 -8.51 -4.38 24.10
C ASN A 55 -8.95 -5.85 24.13
N ALA A 56 -10.18 -6.09 24.55
CA ALA A 56 -10.77 -7.42 24.53
C ALA A 56 -10.88 -7.96 23.08
N GLU A 57 -10.65 -9.27 22.91
CA GLU A 57 -10.61 -9.89 21.57
C GLU A 57 -11.91 -9.66 20.77
N ALA A 58 -13.06 -9.75 21.44
CA ALA A 58 -14.37 -9.50 20.85
C ALA A 58 -14.58 -8.05 20.36
N GLN A 59 -13.77 -7.09 20.84
CA GLN A 59 -13.87 -5.68 20.42
C GLN A 59 -12.99 -5.38 19.21
N LEU A 60 -11.98 -6.21 18.92
CA LEU A 60 -10.96 -5.89 17.93
C LEU A 60 -11.54 -5.72 16.53
N GLY A 61 -12.50 -6.56 16.14
CA GLY A 61 -13.17 -6.46 14.84
C GLY A 61 -13.90 -5.12 14.66
N ILE A 62 -14.63 -4.67 15.68
CA ILE A 62 -15.33 -3.37 15.67
C ILE A 62 -14.33 -2.21 15.61
N LEU A 63 -13.28 -2.25 16.42
CA LEU A 63 -12.27 -1.18 16.46
C LEU A 63 -11.58 -0.99 15.11
N VAL A 64 -11.20 -2.10 14.46
CA VAL A 64 -10.59 -2.06 13.14
C VAL A 64 -11.61 -1.57 12.09
N ALA A 65 -12.84 -2.09 12.10
CA ALA A 65 -13.90 -1.65 11.20
C ALA A 65 -14.17 -0.13 11.30
N GLY A 66 -14.16 0.42 12.52
CA GLY A 66 -14.35 1.85 12.77
C GLY A 66 -13.23 2.74 12.23
N ARG A 67 -12.04 2.17 11.99
CA ARG A 67 -10.88 2.88 11.44
C ARG A 67 -10.74 2.74 9.93
N LEU A 68 -11.56 1.91 9.29
CA LEU A 68 -11.67 1.85 7.84
C LEU A 68 -12.52 3.01 7.32
N GLN A 69 -12.19 3.53 6.13
CA GLN A 69 -12.99 4.56 5.47
C GLN A 69 -13.37 4.17 4.04
N GLY A 70 -14.56 4.59 3.59
CA GLY A 70 -15.02 4.38 2.22
C GLY A 70 -15.52 2.95 1.96
N ALA A 71 -15.16 2.36 0.81
CA ALA A 71 -15.59 1.01 0.43
C ALA A 71 -15.16 -0.09 1.44
N PRO A 72 -13.92 -0.09 1.99
CA PRO A 72 -13.53 -1.01 3.07
C PRO A 72 -14.45 -0.98 4.30
N GLN A 73 -14.92 0.22 4.68
CA GLN A 73 -15.84 0.36 5.80
C GLN A 73 -17.21 -0.27 5.49
N LYS A 74 -17.71 -0.09 4.26
CA LYS A 74 -18.95 -0.74 3.80
C LYS A 74 -18.85 -2.27 3.80
N ILE A 75 -17.67 -2.82 3.50
CA ILE A 75 -17.40 -4.26 3.60
C ILE A 75 -17.52 -4.71 5.06
N ALA A 76 -16.89 -3.99 5.99
CA ALA A 76 -16.95 -4.33 7.41
C ALA A 76 -18.39 -4.28 7.97
N LEU A 77 -19.16 -3.25 7.61
CA LEU A 77 -20.55 -3.11 8.06
C LEU A 77 -21.52 -4.15 7.46
N ARG A 78 -21.11 -4.84 6.40
CA ARG A 78 -21.89 -5.90 5.73
C ARG A 78 -21.23 -7.27 5.85
N LEU A 79 -20.24 -7.40 6.74
CA LEU A 79 -19.52 -8.64 6.94
C LEU A 79 -20.52 -9.74 7.31
N ARG A 80 -20.40 -10.90 6.67
CA ARG A 80 -21.31 -12.02 6.87
C ARG A 80 -20.50 -13.25 7.24
N LEU A 81 -20.57 -13.65 8.51
CA LEU A 81 -19.79 -14.75 9.06
C LEU A 81 -20.71 -15.95 9.33
N PRO A 82 -20.32 -17.18 8.96
CA PRO A 82 -21.11 -18.36 9.28
C PRO A 82 -21.18 -18.58 10.79
N ARG A 83 -22.38 -18.92 11.28
CA ARG A 83 -22.58 -19.28 12.68
C ARG A 83 -22.24 -20.75 12.95
N PRO A 84 -21.81 -21.07 14.18
CA PRO A 84 -21.66 -22.44 14.64
C PRO A 84 -22.94 -23.24 14.48
N VAL A 85 -22.81 -24.52 14.17
CA VAL A 85 -23.95 -25.44 14.09
C VAL A 85 -24.66 -25.52 15.44
N ALA A 86 -23.89 -25.54 16.54
CA ALA A 86 -24.43 -25.54 17.91
C ALA A 86 -25.27 -24.31 18.25
N ALA A 87 -25.07 -23.19 17.55
CA ALA A 87 -25.85 -21.96 17.71
C ALA A 87 -27.08 -21.89 16.77
N GLY A 88 -27.45 -23.02 16.14
CA GLY A 88 -28.56 -23.10 15.19
C GLY A 88 -28.17 -22.81 13.74
N GLY A 89 -26.87 -22.70 13.43
CA GLY A 89 -26.37 -22.41 12.09
C GLY A 89 -26.80 -21.04 11.54
N GLY A 90 -26.62 -20.82 10.24
CA GLY A 90 -26.91 -19.53 9.59
C GLY A 90 -25.72 -18.58 9.60
N TYR A 91 -25.98 -17.28 9.73
CA TYR A 91 -24.94 -16.25 9.59
C TYR A 91 -25.18 -15.11 10.58
N ASP A 92 -24.08 -14.61 11.16
CA ASP A 92 -24.05 -13.30 11.81
C ASP A 92 -23.74 -12.24 10.75
N ILE A 93 -24.27 -11.03 10.92
CA ILE A 93 -24.11 -9.93 9.96
C ILE A 93 -23.67 -8.66 10.68
N GLY A 94 -22.75 -7.91 10.06
CA GLY A 94 -22.34 -6.60 10.53
C GLY A 94 -21.63 -6.67 11.87
N ASP A 95 -22.15 -5.97 12.87
CA ASP A 95 -21.58 -5.93 14.23
C ASP A 95 -21.56 -7.32 14.89
N GLU A 96 -22.63 -8.11 14.74
CA GLU A 96 -22.68 -9.49 15.26
C GLU A 96 -21.55 -10.35 14.68
N ALA A 97 -21.22 -10.17 13.40
CA ALA A 97 -20.12 -10.87 12.75
C ALA A 97 -18.76 -10.37 13.26
N LEU A 98 -18.61 -9.06 13.48
CA LEU A 98 -17.35 -8.44 13.89
C LEU A 98 -16.92 -8.81 15.31
N ILE A 99 -17.86 -9.07 16.22
CA ILE A 99 -17.55 -9.44 17.61
C ILE A 99 -17.25 -10.92 17.82
N ARG A 100 -17.40 -11.75 16.79
CA ARG A 100 -17.22 -13.19 16.91
C ARG A 100 -15.77 -13.56 17.16
N LEU A 101 -15.58 -14.42 18.15
CA LEU A 101 -14.32 -15.11 18.41
C LEU A 101 -14.17 -16.30 17.46
N SER A 102 -12.91 -16.70 17.21
CA SER A 102 -12.65 -17.91 16.44
C SER A 102 -13.14 -19.14 17.19
N GLN A 103 -13.54 -20.16 16.43
CA GLN A 103 -13.96 -21.44 16.98
C GLN A 103 -13.20 -22.56 16.30
N GLU A 104 -12.69 -23.45 17.14
CA GLU A 104 -11.99 -24.63 16.70
C GLU A 104 -12.90 -25.59 15.94
N GLN A 105 -12.27 -26.42 15.13
CA GLN A 105 -12.94 -27.53 14.47
C GLN A 105 -13.44 -28.53 15.52
N VAL A 106 -14.67 -29.00 15.36
CA VAL A 106 -15.28 -30.01 16.24
C VAL A 106 -15.41 -31.31 15.46
N ILE A 107 -14.80 -32.37 15.99
CA ILE A 107 -14.86 -33.73 15.45
C ILE A 107 -15.68 -34.58 16.43
N ASP A 108 -16.63 -35.35 15.90
CA ASP A 108 -17.38 -36.32 16.68
C ASP A 108 -16.44 -37.46 17.11
N PRO A 109 -16.22 -37.68 18.42
CA PRO A 109 -15.31 -38.71 18.90
C PRO A 109 -15.79 -40.14 18.64
N ALA A 110 -17.09 -40.36 18.41
CA ALA A 110 -17.65 -41.69 18.18
C ALA A 110 -17.56 -42.11 16.71
N THR A 111 -17.67 -41.16 15.77
CA THR A 111 -17.72 -41.43 14.32
C THR A 111 -16.50 -40.92 13.56
N ASN A 112 -15.64 -40.12 14.21
CA ASN A 112 -14.51 -39.42 13.61
C ASN A 112 -14.89 -38.50 12.43
N THR A 113 -16.14 -38.01 12.40
CA THR A 113 -16.62 -37.07 11.38
C THR A 113 -16.54 -35.63 11.86
N ILE A 114 -16.23 -34.70 10.95
CA ILE A 114 -16.23 -33.26 11.25
C ILE A 114 -17.67 -32.79 11.40
N VAL A 115 -18.02 -32.32 12.60
CA VAL A 115 -19.33 -31.75 12.95
C VAL A 115 -19.37 -30.26 12.66
N GLN A 116 -18.23 -29.60 12.84
CA GLN A 116 -18.06 -28.18 12.59
C GLN A 116 -16.64 -27.91 12.11
N GLU A 117 -16.50 -27.20 10.99
CA GLU A 117 -15.23 -26.69 10.51
C GLU A 117 -14.73 -25.53 11.38
N TYR A 118 -13.43 -25.24 11.31
CA TYR A 118 -12.87 -24.04 11.94
C TYR A 118 -13.60 -22.78 11.44
N ILE A 119 -14.04 -21.93 12.37
CA ILE A 119 -14.69 -20.65 12.07
C ILE A 119 -13.73 -19.54 12.50
N PRO A 120 -13.27 -18.67 11.58
CA PRO A 120 -12.39 -17.56 11.94
C PRO A 120 -13.13 -16.51 12.78
N SER A 121 -12.38 -15.71 13.54
CA SER A 121 -12.95 -14.55 14.24
C SER A 121 -13.43 -13.49 13.25
N GLY A 122 -14.31 -12.59 13.71
CA GLY A 122 -14.80 -11.47 12.91
C GLY A 122 -13.67 -10.62 12.32
N LEU A 123 -12.63 -10.35 13.12
CA LEU A 123 -11.44 -9.64 12.66
C LEU A 123 -10.66 -10.42 11.59
N GLN A 124 -10.45 -11.72 11.80
CA GLN A 124 -9.75 -12.56 10.83
C GLN A 124 -10.49 -12.60 9.50
N PHE A 125 -11.81 -12.76 9.55
CA PHE A 125 -12.67 -12.80 8.37
C PHE A 125 -12.73 -11.45 7.65
N LEU A 126 -12.80 -10.33 8.40
CA LEU A 126 -12.67 -8.98 7.83
C LEU A 126 -11.32 -8.81 7.11
N CYS A 127 -10.22 -9.22 7.73
CA CYS A 127 -8.89 -9.16 7.11
C CYS A 127 -8.82 -9.99 5.83
N GLN A 128 -9.42 -11.19 5.83
CA GLN A 128 -9.51 -12.03 4.64
C GLN A 128 -10.30 -11.37 3.51
N ALA A 129 -11.47 -10.79 3.83
CA ALA A 129 -12.32 -10.10 2.86
C ALA A 129 -11.59 -8.89 2.23
N LEU A 130 -10.89 -8.10 3.05
CA LEU A 130 -10.09 -6.98 2.58
C LEU A 130 -8.93 -7.43 1.69
N ARG A 131 -8.22 -8.52 2.03
CA ARG A 131 -7.17 -9.08 1.17
C ARG A 131 -7.70 -9.61 -0.15
N ALA A 132 -8.84 -10.29 -0.13
CA ALA A 132 -9.43 -10.83 -1.35
C ALA A 132 -9.78 -9.73 -2.36
N ILE A 133 -10.24 -8.57 -1.88
CA ILE A 133 -10.68 -7.47 -2.74
C ILE A 133 -9.51 -6.57 -3.14
N TYR A 134 -8.64 -6.20 -2.19
CA TYR A 134 -7.62 -5.18 -2.41
C TYR A 134 -6.20 -5.74 -2.53
N GLY A 135 -5.96 -6.99 -2.12
CA GLY A 135 -4.63 -7.62 -2.24
C GLY A 135 -4.26 -7.90 -3.70
N LEU A 136 -5.22 -8.32 -4.52
CA LEU A 136 -5.03 -8.50 -5.96
C LEU A 136 -4.86 -7.16 -6.68
N GLN A 137 -5.67 -6.15 -6.33
CA GLN A 137 -5.55 -4.81 -6.92
C GLN A 137 -4.17 -4.18 -6.64
N ASP A 138 -3.61 -4.39 -5.46
CA ASP A 138 -2.27 -3.92 -5.11
C ASP A 138 -1.20 -4.63 -5.96
N GLN A 139 -1.30 -5.95 -6.11
CA GLN A 139 -0.39 -6.73 -6.95
C GLN A 139 -0.46 -6.33 -8.43
N ASP A 140 -1.67 -6.11 -8.95
CA ASP A 140 -1.86 -5.64 -10.33
C ASP A 140 -1.25 -4.25 -10.51
N ARG A 141 -1.42 -3.33 -9.54
CA ARG A 141 -0.80 -1.99 -9.59
C ARG A 141 0.72 -2.04 -9.52
N THR A 142 1.29 -2.87 -8.64
CA THR A 142 2.74 -3.13 -8.59
C THR A 142 3.25 -3.62 -9.95
N THR A 143 2.55 -4.58 -10.56
CA THR A 143 2.97 -5.17 -11.84
C THR A 143 2.88 -4.13 -12.97
N VAL A 144 1.76 -3.41 -13.05
CA VAL A 144 1.55 -2.34 -14.04
C VAL A 144 2.59 -1.23 -13.91
N ALA A 145 2.96 -0.81 -12.69
CA ALA A 145 3.98 0.21 -12.48
C ALA A 145 5.37 -0.26 -12.92
N LEU A 146 5.74 -1.50 -12.61
CA LEU A 146 7.01 -2.09 -13.04
C LEU A 146 7.09 -2.25 -14.56
N ASP A 147 6.06 -2.83 -15.17
CA ASP A 147 5.99 -3.02 -16.62
C ASP A 147 6.03 -1.67 -17.34
N SER A 148 5.26 -0.69 -16.85
CA SER A 148 5.27 0.66 -17.41
C SER A 148 6.68 1.25 -17.41
N PHE A 149 7.46 1.08 -16.33
CA PHE A 149 8.83 1.56 -16.26
C PHE A 149 9.81 0.76 -17.13
N TYR A 150 9.84 -0.57 -17.02
CA TYR A 150 10.82 -1.41 -17.70
C TYR A 150 10.64 -1.45 -19.22
N GLU A 151 9.40 -1.37 -19.69
CA GLU A 151 9.08 -1.36 -21.11
C GLU A 151 9.18 0.02 -21.75
N PHE A 152 9.30 1.09 -20.94
CA PHE A 152 9.31 2.45 -21.46
C PHE A 152 10.50 2.70 -22.40
N LYS A 153 10.18 3.18 -23.61
CA LYS A 153 11.09 3.67 -24.63
C LYS A 153 10.62 5.04 -25.10
N ARG A 154 11.55 5.91 -25.51
CA ARG A 154 11.25 7.27 -26.00
C ARG A 154 10.19 7.30 -27.08
N GLY A 155 10.24 6.37 -28.03
CA GLY A 155 9.30 6.33 -29.15
C GLY A 155 9.30 7.65 -29.91
N HIS A 156 8.17 8.33 -29.91
CA HIS A 156 7.92 9.57 -30.66
C HIS A 156 8.17 10.83 -29.83
N LEU A 157 8.44 10.69 -28.53
CA LEU A 157 8.62 11.81 -27.60
C LEU A 157 9.92 12.57 -27.89
N GLY A 158 9.90 13.88 -27.63
CA GLY A 158 11.13 14.67 -27.56
C GLY A 158 12.03 14.21 -26.40
N LEU A 159 13.33 14.51 -26.46
CA LEU A 159 14.27 14.08 -25.41
C LEU A 159 13.96 14.70 -24.04
N ALA A 160 13.47 15.93 -24.01
CA ALA A 160 13.04 16.59 -22.77
C ALA A 160 11.80 15.91 -22.15
N GLU A 161 10.79 15.63 -22.97
CA GLU A 161 9.56 14.93 -22.56
C GLU A 161 9.87 13.50 -22.10
N PHE A 162 10.73 12.79 -22.84
CA PHE A 162 11.20 11.46 -22.46
C PHE A 162 11.88 11.45 -21.09
N ALA A 163 12.73 12.43 -20.80
CA ALA A 163 13.41 12.52 -19.51
C ALA A 163 12.45 12.74 -18.35
N GLN A 164 11.51 13.67 -18.50
CA GLN A 164 10.49 13.90 -17.48
C GLN A 164 9.61 12.67 -17.26
N GLU A 165 9.18 12.03 -18.34
CA GLU A 165 8.32 10.86 -18.28
C GLU A 165 9.06 9.63 -17.72
N PHE A 166 10.35 9.50 -17.99
CA PHE A 166 11.19 8.45 -17.40
C PHE A 166 11.28 8.60 -15.89
N ASP A 167 11.54 9.83 -15.39
CA ASP A 167 11.57 10.14 -13.96
C ASP A 167 10.22 9.81 -13.31
N HIS A 168 9.12 10.25 -13.93
CA HIS A 168 7.78 10.01 -13.42
C HIS A 168 7.44 8.51 -13.33
N ARG A 169 7.78 7.72 -14.35
CA ARG A 169 7.57 6.26 -14.33
C ARG A 169 8.44 5.56 -13.30
N TYR A 170 9.67 6.01 -13.12
CA TYR A 170 10.55 5.49 -12.08
C TYR A 170 9.98 5.78 -10.68
N GLU A 171 9.56 7.02 -10.41
CA GLU A 171 8.93 7.42 -9.14
C GLU A 171 7.67 6.57 -8.87
N SER A 172 6.83 6.37 -9.88
CA SER A 172 5.65 5.50 -9.77
C SER A 172 6.01 4.04 -9.43
N ALA A 173 7.07 3.50 -10.05
CA ALA A 173 7.56 2.15 -9.74
C ALA A 173 8.20 2.08 -8.33
N GLU A 174 8.86 3.13 -7.88
CA GLU A 174 9.41 3.23 -6.52
C GLU A 174 8.27 3.24 -5.49
N ASP A 175 7.23 4.06 -5.72
CA ASP A 175 6.10 4.22 -4.81
C ASP A 175 5.19 2.98 -4.74
N GLU A 176 4.86 2.37 -5.89
CA GLU A 176 3.85 1.30 -5.98
C GLU A 176 4.46 -0.11 -5.91
N ALA A 177 5.75 -0.26 -6.23
CA ALA A 177 6.44 -1.56 -6.23
C ALA A 177 7.65 -1.62 -5.28
N GLY A 178 8.07 -0.50 -4.69
CA GLY A 178 9.28 -0.44 -3.87
C GLY A 178 10.54 -0.67 -4.70
N LEU A 179 10.51 -0.34 -6.00
CA LEU A 179 11.66 -0.48 -6.88
C LEU A 179 12.79 0.42 -6.38
N GLN A 180 13.95 -0.18 -6.09
CA GLN A 180 15.16 0.55 -5.73
C GLN A 180 16.20 0.38 -6.82
N MET A 181 16.72 1.49 -7.33
CA MET A 181 17.77 1.48 -8.34
C MET A 181 18.81 2.57 -8.05
N ASN A 182 20.08 2.19 -8.09
CA ASN A 182 21.18 3.14 -7.99
C ASN A 182 21.29 3.99 -9.26
N ASP A 183 22.04 5.09 -9.18
CA ASP A 183 22.17 6.03 -10.30
C ASP A 183 22.81 5.39 -11.53
N THR A 184 23.74 4.45 -11.36
CA THR A 184 24.30 3.64 -12.45
C THR A 184 23.22 2.89 -13.23
N GLY A 185 22.29 2.23 -12.52
CA GLY A 185 21.16 1.54 -13.11
C GLY A 185 20.21 2.51 -13.82
N LYS A 186 19.89 3.64 -13.17
CA LYS A 186 19.06 4.71 -13.77
C LYS A 186 19.65 5.20 -15.09
N THR A 187 20.94 5.53 -15.10
CA THR A 187 21.65 5.95 -16.31
C THR A 187 21.60 4.88 -17.40
N TYR A 188 21.84 3.61 -17.05
CA TYR A 188 21.81 2.52 -18.03
C TYR A 188 20.42 2.39 -18.68
N PHE A 189 19.35 2.35 -17.89
CA PHE A 189 17.99 2.25 -18.42
C PHE A 189 17.58 3.49 -19.21
N PHE A 190 17.94 4.67 -18.72
CA PHE A 190 17.64 5.95 -19.37
C PHE A 190 18.26 6.02 -20.77
N LEU A 191 19.56 5.74 -20.90
CA LEU A 191 20.25 5.73 -22.20
C LEU A 191 19.68 4.64 -23.13
N ARG A 192 19.43 3.43 -22.60
CA ARG A 192 18.82 2.33 -23.37
C ARG A 192 17.38 2.64 -23.81
N GLY A 193 16.66 3.46 -23.07
CA GLY A 193 15.30 3.92 -23.38
C GLY A 193 15.26 5.10 -24.35
N SER A 194 16.34 5.90 -24.40
CA SER A 194 16.39 7.16 -25.15
C SER A 194 16.30 7.00 -26.66
N GLY A 195 16.67 5.84 -27.22
CA GLY A 195 16.74 5.63 -28.67
C GLY A 195 17.75 6.54 -29.38
N LEU A 196 18.75 7.06 -28.66
CA LEU A 196 19.92 7.71 -29.26
C LEU A 196 20.78 6.68 -30.00
N GLY A 197 21.48 7.12 -31.04
CA GLY A 197 22.42 6.26 -31.75
C GLY A 197 23.64 5.91 -30.88
N ASP A 198 24.22 4.72 -31.10
CA ASP A 198 25.31 4.19 -30.28
C ASP A 198 26.50 5.14 -30.17
N LYS A 199 26.85 5.83 -31.27
CA LYS A 199 27.93 6.83 -31.27
C LYS A 199 27.68 7.98 -30.28
N ILE A 200 26.46 8.51 -30.24
CA ILE A 200 26.10 9.60 -29.31
C ILE A 200 26.18 9.10 -27.87
N ILE A 201 25.71 7.86 -27.63
CA ILE A 201 25.78 7.23 -26.31
C ILE A 201 27.24 7.06 -25.87
N GLU A 202 28.14 6.64 -26.77
CA GLU A 202 29.58 6.53 -26.50
C GLU A 202 30.22 7.89 -26.21
N ASP A 203 29.89 8.92 -26.99
CA ASP A 203 30.40 10.28 -26.79
C ASP A 203 29.98 10.83 -25.41
N ILE A 204 28.72 10.60 -25.00
CA ILE A 204 28.22 10.98 -23.66
C ILE A 204 28.97 10.22 -22.56
N LYS A 205 29.16 8.90 -22.72
CA LYS A 205 29.93 8.09 -21.77
C LYS A 205 31.38 8.58 -21.66
N LEU A 206 31.98 8.99 -22.78
CA LEU A 206 33.34 9.52 -22.82
C LEU A 206 33.44 10.86 -22.07
N GLN A 207 32.46 11.77 -22.26
CA GLN A 207 32.39 13.03 -21.52
C GLN A 207 32.30 12.80 -20.00
N MET A 208 31.61 11.74 -19.57
CA MET A 208 31.53 11.34 -18.17
C MET A 208 32.71 10.49 -17.70
N ARG A 209 33.73 10.27 -18.55
CA ARG A 209 34.89 9.41 -18.26
C ARG A 209 34.48 7.98 -17.85
N GLY A 210 33.34 7.51 -18.36
CA GLY A 210 32.76 6.21 -18.03
C GLY A 210 32.04 6.16 -16.68
N ASP A 211 31.94 7.27 -15.94
CA ASP A 211 31.21 7.30 -14.66
C ASP A 211 29.70 7.40 -14.89
N MET A 212 29.05 6.25 -14.77
CA MET A 212 27.61 6.09 -14.98
C MET A 212 26.78 6.46 -13.74
N SER A 213 27.39 6.78 -12.60
CA SER A 213 26.69 7.20 -11.39
C SER A 213 26.17 8.64 -11.46
N ARG A 214 26.62 9.42 -12.45
CA ARG A 214 26.29 10.85 -12.61
C ARG A 214 25.00 11.06 -13.39
N TYR A 215 23.91 10.45 -12.93
CA TYR A 215 22.63 10.41 -13.64
C TYR A 215 22.11 11.79 -14.07
N GLN A 216 22.08 12.76 -13.14
CA GLN A 216 21.54 14.10 -13.41
C GLN A 216 22.31 14.87 -14.50
N GLU A 217 23.62 14.68 -14.54
CA GLU A 217 24.47 15.31 -15.55
C GLU A 217 24.27 14.68 -16.92
N ILE A 218 24.22 13.34 -16.97
CA ILE A 218 23.95 12.59 -18.20
C ILE A 218 22.57 12.95 -18.76
N ARG A 219 21.55 13.03 -17.89
CA ARG A 219 20.21 13.46 -18.26
C ARG A 219 20.22 14.85 -18.92
N THR A 220 20.93 15.80 -18.32
CA THR A 220 21.07 17.16 -18.86
C THR A 220 21.77 17.15 -20.22
N LEU A 221 22.86 16.39 -20.37
CA LEU A 221 23.58 16.27 -21.65
C LEU A 221 22.72 15.66 -22.75
N VAL A 222 21.93 14.64 -22.42
CA VAL A 222 20.98 14.02 -23.36
C VAL A 222 19.93 15.02 -23.83
N GLN A 223 19.38 15.85 -22.93
CA GLN A 223 18.41 16.88 -23.31
C GLN A 223 19.01 17.95 -24.24
N LEU A 224 20.33 18.19 -24.16
CA LEU A 224 21.04 19.10 -25.05
C LEU A 224 21.36 18.50 -26.44
N GLN A 225 21.14 17.20 -26.65
CA GLN A 225 21.26 16.56 -27.97
C GLN A 225 19.99 16.71 -28.83
N ALA A 226 18.97 17.41 -28.32
CA ALA A 226 17.69 17.65 -29.00
C ALA A 226 17.81 18.66 -30.15
#